data_AF-A0A1Y3KN44-F1
#
_entry.id   AF-A0A1Y3KN44-F1
#
_cell.length_a   1.000
_cell.length_b   1.000
_cell.length_c   1.000
_cell.angle_alpha   90.00
_cell.angle_beta   90.00
_cell.angle_gamma   90.00
#
_symmetry.space_group_name_H-M   'P 1'
#
loop_
_entity.id
_entity.type
_entity.pdbx_description
1 polymer ?
#
loop_
_entity_poly.entity_id
_entity_poly.type
_entity_poly.pdbx_seq_one_letter_code
_entity_poly.pdbx_strand_id
1 'polypeptide(L)'
;MPRLKTFLDPQSPTLTATGLLFMRVMAALLLLFIHGLPKLLNWGGELQRIEDPFGVGAPLTLGLAVFAEVACPLLLLLGVAARLACLPVLAVLLVALVVVHPDWTLEQGQFAWLLVALYGGLALTGPGAYSVSGMFWRNRVA
;
A
#
# COMPACT_ATOMS: atom_id res chain seq x y z
N MET A 1 -11.42 16.00 32.10
CA MET A 1 -10.25 15.10 32.00
C MET A 1 -10.48 13.69 31.38
N PRO A 2 -11.63 13.29 30.80
CA PRO A 2 -11.77 11.94 30.22
C PRO A 2 -10.99 11.76 28.89
N ARG A 3 -10.85 12.82 28.07
CA ARG A 3 -10.12 12.75 26.79
C ARG A 3 -8.64 12.42 26.94
N LEU A 4 -7.98 12.90 28.00
CA LEU A 4 -6.56 12.67 28.23
C LEU A 4 -6.27 11.20 28.59
N LYS A 5 -7.20 10.53 29.30
CA LYS A 5 -7.07 9.11 29.63
C LYS A 5 -7.10 8.23 28.39
N THR A 6 -7.92 8.55 27.38
CA THR A 6 -7.97 7.80 26.11
C THR A 6 -6.67 7.90 25.32
N PHE A 7 -5.99 9.05 25.35
CA PHE A 7 -4.69 9.25 24.68
C PHE A 7 -3.53 8.53 25.34
N LEU A 8 -3.60 8.33 26.66
CA LEU A 8 -2.57 7.68 27.45
C LEU A 8 -2.81 6.18 27.63
N ASP A 9 -3.94 5.66 27.13
CA ASP A 9 -4.27 4.23 27.20
C ASP A 9 -3.64 3.49 26.01
N PRO A 10 -2.62 2.64 26.26
CA PRO A 10 -1.95 1.88 25.20
C PRO A 10 -2.85 0.84 24.53
N GLN A 11 -4.03 0.53 25.11
CA GLN A 11 -4.97 -0.46 24.59
C GLN A 11 -6.24 0.17 24.01
N SER A 12 -6.25 1.49 23.79
CA SER A 12 -7.42 2.22 23.28
C SER A 12 -7.80 1.75 21.87
N PRO A 13 -8.94 1.05 21.69
CA PRO A 13 -9.34 0.49 20.40
C PRO A 13 -9.63 1.59 19.36
N THR A 14 -10.10 2.76 19.82
CA THR A 14 -10.34 3.94 18.99
C THR A 14 -9.03 4.49 18.42
N LEU A 15 -7.97 4.57 19.23
CA LEU A 15 -6.66 5.04 18.75
C LEU A 15 -6.04 4.04 17.77
N THR A 16 -6.11 2.74 18.05
CA THR A 16 -5.64 1.72 17.12
C THR A 16 -6.39 1.80 15.78
N ALA A 17 -7.72 1.94 15.81
CA ALA A 17 -8.51 2.08 14.58
C ALA A 17 -8.16 3.36 13.80
N THR A 18 -7.93 4.47 14.50
CA THR A 18 -7.54 5.76 13.91
C THR A 18 -6.15 5.67 13.30
N GLY A 19 -5.19 5.07 14.01
CA GLY A 19 -3.82 4.87 13.54
C GLY A 19 -3.78 3.99 12.28
N LEU A 20 -4.54 2.89 12.25
CA LEU A 20 -4.63 2.04 11.07
C LEU A 20 -5.26 2.75 9.86
N LEU A 21 -6.30 3.58 10.09
CA LEU A 21 -6.87 4.42 9.03
C LEU A 21 -5.83 5.41 8.50
N PHE A 22 -5.14 6.12 9.39
CA PHE A 22 -4.09 7.07 9.02
C PHE A 22 -2.99 6.39 8.20
N MET A 23 -2.47 5.26 8.68
CA MET A 23 -1.42 4.49 7.99
C MET A 23 -1.88 4.03 6.61
N ARG A 24 -3.12 3.51 6.48
CA ARG A 24 -3.67 3.12 5.17
C ARG A 24 -3.77 4.30 4.22
N VAL A 25 -4.33 5.42 4.67
CA VAL A 25 -4.55 6.59 3.81
C VAL A 25 -3.21 7.17 3.37
N MET A 26 -2.26 7.37 4.28
CA MET A 26 -0.94 7.90 3.94
C MET A 26 -0.17 6.96 3.02
N ALA A 27 -0.11 5.65 3.33
CA ALA A 27 0.57 4.67 2.48
C ALA A 27 -0.01 4.67 1.06
N ALA A 28 -1.34 4.57 0.95
CA ALA A 28 -2.03 4.52 -0.33
C ALA A 28 -1.86 5.79 -1.14
N LEU A 29 -1.99 6.98 -0.54
CA LEU A 29 -1.79 8.24 -1.26
C LEU A 29 -0.34 8.38 -1.72
N LEU A 30 0.65 8.09 -0.87
CA LEU A 30 2.06 8.19 -1.25
C LEU A 30 2.38 7.27 -2.44
N LEU A 31 1.96 6.01 -2.40
CA LEU A 31 2.20 5.09 -3.52
C LEU A 31 1.45 5.52 -4.79
N LEU A 32 0.16 5.87 -4.64
CA LEU A 32 -0.69 6.26 -5.76
C LEU A 32 -0.16 7.49 -6.47
N PHE A 33 0.19 8.55 -5.75
CA PHE A 33 0.61 9.81 -6.36
C PHE A 33 2.04 9.77 -6.91
N ILE A 34 2.97 9.09 -6.22
CA ILE A 34 4.38 9.10 -6.62
C ILE A 34 4.69 8.03 -7.65
N HIS A 35 4.06 6.85 -7.56
CA HIS A 35 4.39 5.71 -8.41
C HIS A 35 3.27 5.34 -9.39
N GLY A 36 2.02 5.30 -8.93
CA GLY A 36 0.89 4.82 -9.73
C GLY A 36 0.39 5.79 -10.80
N LEU A 37 0.06 7.03 -10.42
CA LEU A 37 -0.49 8.03 -11.34
C LEU A 37 0.45 8.39 -12.49
N PRO A 38 1.77 8.57 -12.30
CA PRO A 38 2.68 8.78 -13.42
C PRO A 38 2.63 7.63 -14.45
N LYS A 39 2.58 6.37 -13.98
CA LYS A 39 2.47 5.18 -14.83
C LYS A 39 1.17 5.12 -15.62
N LEU A 40 0.06 5.48 -14.98
CA LEU A 40 -1.25 5.50 -15.61
C LEU A 40 -1.40 6.62 -16.63
N LEU A 41 -0.94 7.83 -16.29
CA LEU A 41 -1.17 9.04 -17.07
C LEU A 41 -0.17 9.20 -18.22
N ASN A 42 1.05 8.67 -18.10
CA ASN A 42 2.10 8.72 -19.12
C ASN A 42 2.44 7.33 -19.68
N TRP A 43 1.42 6.55 -20.05
CA TRP A 43 1.59 5.17 -20.48
C TRP A 43 2.66 4.99 -21.59
N GLY A 44 2.62 5.82 -22.64
CA GLY A 44 3.55 5.71 -23.76
C GLY A 44 5.02 5.94 -23.39
N GLY A 45 5.29 6.92 -22.51
CA GLY A 45 6.64 7.16 -22.02
C GLY A 45 7.12 6.07 -21.05
N GLU A 46 6.21 5.55 -20.23
CA GLU A 46 6.51 4.52 -19.25
C GLU A 46 6.74 3.16 -19.90
N LEU A 47 6.07 2.84 -21.01
CA LEU A 47 6.36 1.64 -21.81
C LEU A 47 7.81 1.57 -22.29
N GLN A 48 8.48 2.71 -22.49
CA GLN A 48 9.87 2.77 -22.92
C GLN A 48 10.87 2.71 -21.75
N ARG A 49 10.40 2.92 -20.52
CA ARG A 49 11.23 3.05 -19.32
C ARG A 49 11.06 1.87 -18.36
N ILE A 50 9.92 1.20 -18.41
CA ILE A 50 9.60 0.09 -17.51
C ILE A 50 10.60 -1.03 -17.73
N GLU A 51 11.19 -1.49 -16.63
CA GLU A 51 12.08 -2.63 -16.66
C GLU A 51 11.24 -3.91 -16.62
N ASP A 52 11.57 -4.86 -17.50
CA ASP A 52 10.87 -6.14 -17.64
C ASP A 52 11.80 -7.31 -17.30
N PRO A 53 12.13 -7.51 -16.01
CA PRO A 53 13.13 -8.50 -15.60
C PRO A 53 12.73 -9.95 -15.91
N PHE A 54 11.44 -10.20 -16.13
CA PHE A 54 10.91 -11.53 -16.42
C PHE A 54 10.62 -11.76 -17.92
N GLY A 55 10.81 -10.75 -18.76
CA GLY A 55 10.63 -10.86 -20.22
C GLY A 55 9.20 -11.19 -20.66
N VAL A 56 8.19 -10.79 -19.87
CA VAL A 56 6.77 -11.06 -20.18
C VAL A 56 6.15 -10.02 -21.12
N GLY A 57 6.90 -8.97 -21.45
CA GLY A 57 6.54 -7.87 -22.32
C GLY A 57 6.22 -6.59 -21.54
N ALA A 58 6.83 -5.48 -21.96
CA ALA A 58 6.65 -4.16 -21.34
C ALA A 58 5.18 -3.74 -21.11
N PRO A 59 4.22 -3.98 -22.03
CA PRO A 59 2.82 -3.65 -21.79
C PRO A 59 2.18 -4.42 -20.64
N LEU A 60 2.51 -5.70 -20.51
CA LEU A 60 1.99 -6.53 -19.42
C LEU A 60 2.64 -6.13 -18.09
N THR A 61 3.96 -5.93 -18.08
CA THR A 61 4.70 -5.49 -16.89
C THR A 61 4.21 -4.14 -16.37
N LEU A 62 3.99 -3.17 -17.27
CA LEU A 62 3.41 -1.87 -16.91
C LEU A 62 1.97 -2.00 -16.40
N GLY A 63 1.16 -2.86 -17.02
CA GLY A 63 -0.21 -3.13 -16.58
C GLY A 63 -0.27 -3.72 -15.16
N LEU A 64 0.62 -4.66 -14.86
CA LEU A 64 0.74 -5.23 -13.52
C LEU A 64 1.22 -4.19 -12.49
N ALA A 65 2.19 -3.35 -12.86
CA ALA A 65 2.64 -2.24 -12.01
C ALA A 65 1.50 -1.24 -11.72
N VAL A 66 0.75 -0.83 -12.74
CA VAL A 66 -0.40 0.08 -12.58
C VAL A 66 -1.50 -0.56 -11.73
N PHE A 67 -1.79 -1.85 -11.90
CA PHE A 67 -2.74 -2.54 -11.02
C PHE A 67 -2.28 -2.49 -9.55
N ALA A 68 -1.02 -2.83 -9.31
CA ALA A 68 -0.43 -2.83 -7.98
C ALA A 68 -0.35 -1.43 -7.35
N GLU A 69 -0.10 -0.38 -8.13
CA GLU A 69 0.17 0.96 -7.60
C GLU A 69 -0.99 1.95 -7.75
N VAL A 70 -2.07 1.58 -8.45
CA VAL A 70 -3.28 2.40 -8.59
C VAL A 70 -4.48 1.68 -8.02
N ALA A 71 -4.85 0.53 -8.58
CA ALA A 71 -6.06 -0.17 -8.18
C ALA A 71 -5.98 -0.66 -6.72
N CYS A 72 -4.85 -1.27 -6.32
CA CYS A 72 -4.67 -1.75 -4.96
C CYS A 72 -4.65 -0.63 -3.90
N PRO A 73 -3.97 0.51 -4.10
CA PRO A 73 -4.06 1.66 -3.19
C PRO A 73 -5.47 2.22 -3.05
N LEU A 74 -6.26 2.26 -4.12
CA LEU A 74 -7.67 2.69 -4.05
C LEU A 74 -8.51 1.75 -3.19
N LEU A 75 -8.33 0.42 -3.35
CA LEU A 75 -8.97 -0.58 -2.48
C LEU A 75 -8.53 -0.41 -1.01
N LEU A 76 -7.24 -0.14 -0.79
CA LEU A 76 -6.67 0.08 0.54
C LEU A 76 -7.19 1.36 1.20
N LEU A 77 -7.41 2.44 0.45
CA LEU A 77 -8.05 3.67 0.93
C LEU A 77 -9.44 3.39 1.48
N LEU A 78 -10.25 2.63 0.73
CA LEU A 78 -11.58 2.21 1.16
C LEU A 78 -11.53 1.16 2.29
N GLY A 79 -10.38 0.51 2.49
CA GLY A 79 -10.20 -0.58 3.43
C GLY A 79 -10.94 -1.85 3.00
N VAL A 80 -11.13 -2.03 1.69
CA VAL A 80 -11.74 -3.20 1.07
C VAL A 80 -10.64 -4.17 0.66
N ALA A 81 -10.78 -5.44 1.05
CA ALA A 81 -9.77 -6.48 0.76
C ALA A 81 -8.33 -6.05 1.11
N ALA A 82 -8.15 -5.21 2.15
CA ALA A 82 -6.89 -4.50 2.41
C ALA A 82 -5.66 -5.42 2.47
N ARG A 83 -5.78 -6.60 3.10
CA ARG A 83 -4.68 -7.57 3.17
C ARG A 83 -4.28 -8.08 1.78
N LEU A 84 -5.27 -8.41 0.95
CA LEU A 84 -5.04 -8.87 -0.42
C LEU A 84 -4.50 -7.74 -1.29
N ALA A 85 -5.00 -6.52 -1.14
CA ALA A 85 -4.52 -5.35 -1.88
C ALA A 85 -3.04 -5.02 -1.56
N CYS A 86 -2.55 -5.36 -0.36
CA CYS A 86 -1.13 -5.18 -0.05
C CYS A 86 -0.22 -6.18 -0.79
N LEU A 87 -0.72 -7.34 -1.23
CA LEU A 87 0.15 -8.37 -1.82
C LEU A 87 0.74 -7.96 -3.18
N PRO A 88 -0.04 -7.43 -4.16
CA PRO A 88 0.53 -6.92 -5.41
C PRO A 88 1.50 -5.75 -5.18
N VAL A 89 1.19 -4.87 -4.22
CA VAL A 89 2.08 -3.76 -3.85
C VAL A 89 3.42 -4.28 -3.33
N LEU A 90 3.39 -5.23 -2.39
CA LEU A 90 4.61 -5.82 -1.84
C LEU A 90 5.40 -6.55 -2.93
N ALA A 91 4.71 -7.25 -3.83
CA ALA A 91 5.36 -7.94 -4.94
C ALA A 91 6.13 -6.96 -5.84
N VAL A 92 5.51 -5.86 -6.28
CA VAL A 92 6.20 -4.88 -7.16
C VAL A 92 7.35 -4.20 -6.44
N LEU A 93 7.20 -3.84 -5.16
CA LEU A 93 8.27 -3.22 -4.37
C LEU A 93 9.46 -4.17 -4.17
N LEU A 94 9.20 -5.45 -3.88
CA LEU A 94 10.25 -6.45 -3.70
C LEU A 94 10.95 -6.78 -5.03
N VAL A 95 10.21 -6.87 -6.13
CA VAL A 95 10.83 -7.01 -7.47
C VAL A 95 11.71 -5.81 -7.78
N ALA A 96 11.24 -4.59 -7.51
CA ALA A 96 12.02 -3.37 -7.72
C ALA A 96 13.33 -3.39 -6.91
N LEU A 97 13.27 -3.77 -5.64
CA LEU A 97 14.42 -3.79 -4.73
C LEU A 97 15.40 -4.93 -5.01
N VAL A 98 14.90 -6.15 -5.21
CA VAL A 98 15.74 -7.36 -5.18
C VAL A 98 16.15 -7.83 -6.58
N VAL A 99 15.35 -7.50 -7.60
CA VAL A 99 15.56 -8.00 -8.96
C VAL A 99 16.04 -6.89 -9.90
N VAL A 100 15.37 -5.74 -9.86
CA VAL A 100 15.65 -4.59 -10.74
C VAL A 100 16.83 -3.76 -10.22
N HIS A 101 16.88 -3.52 -8.91
CA HIS A 101 17.95 -2.74 -8.28
C HIS A 101 18.70 -3.50 -7.16
N PRO A 102 19.25 -4.69 -7.43
CA PRO A 102 19.93 -5.50 -6.41
C PRO A 102 21.17 -4.82 -5.82
N ASP A 103 21.79 -3.92 -6.57
CA ASP A 103 23.01 -3.21 -6.19
C ASP A 103 22.75 -1.95 -5.35
N TRP A 104 21.48 -1.59 -5.13
CA TRP A 104 21.17 -0.42 -4.30
C TRP A 104 21.65 -0.59 -2.87
N THR A 105 22.36 0.42 -2.37
CA THR A 105 22.66 0.50 -0.94
C THR A 105 21.37 0.71 -0.14
N LEU A 106 21.42 0.48 1.18
CA LEU A 106 20.29 0.74 2.07
C LEU A 106 19.81 2.20 1.93
N GLU A 107 20.72 3.15 1.74
CA GLU A 107 20.40 4.56 1.55
C GLU A 107 19.58 4.81 0.28
N GLN A 108 19.95 4.16 -0.84
CA GLN A 108 19.24 4.30 -2.12
C GLN A 108 17.86 3.62 -2.06
N GLY A 109 17.79 2.43 -1.44
CA GLY A 109 16.56 1.66 -1.32
C GLY A 109 15.66 2.03 -0.14
N GLN A 110 16.07 2.95 0.74
CA GLN A 110 15.41 3.17 2.04
C GLN A 110 13.90 3.48 1.91
N PHE A 111 13.50 4.21 0.88
CA PHE A 111 12.09 4.58 0.68
C PHE A 111 11.25 3.37 0.26
N ALA A 112 11.77 2.53 -0.63
CA ALA A 112 11.10 1.30 -1.02
C ALA A 112 11.03 0.32 0.16
N TRP A 113 12.09 0.20 0.97
CA TRP A 113 12.07 -0.57 2.21
C TRP A 113 11.07 -0.05 3.23
N LEU A 114 10.95 1.28 3.38
CA LEU A 114 9.94 1.91 4.23
C LEU A 114 8.52 1.56 3.75
N LEU A 115 8.26 1.62 2.45
CA LEU A 115 6.98 1.20 1.88
C LEU A 115 6.73 -0.29 2.11
N VAL A 116 7.73 -1.15 1.95
CA VAL A 116 7.61 -2.59 2.29
C VAL A 116 7.22 -2.79 3.75
N ALA A 117 7.84 -2.06 4.68
CA ALA A 117 7.49 -2.13 6.10
C ALA A 117 6.05 -1.66 6.36
N LEU A 118 5.63 -0.54 5.76
CA LEU A 118 4.27 0.01 5.89
C LEU A 118 3.21 -0.95 5.34
N TYR A 119 3.36 -1.40 4.08
CA TYR A 119 2.42 -2.30 3.43
C TYR A 119 2.46 -3.70 4.04
N GLY A 120 3.62 -4.17 4.50
CA GLY A 120 3.75 -5.42 5.25
C GLY A 120 3.01 -5.36 6.58
N GLY A 121 3.18 -4.26 7.32
CA GLY A 121 2.39 -3.99 8.53
C GLY A 121 0.89 -4.01 8.25
N LEU A 122 0.43 -3.31 7.21
CA LEU A 122 -0.99 -3.30 6.81
C LEU A 122 -1.51 -4.65 6.32
N ALA A 123 -0.67 -5.47 5.69
CA ALA A 123 -1.01 -6.84 5.30
C ALA A 123 -1.24 -7.73 6.54
N LEU A 124 -0.45 -7.53 7.61
CA LEU A 124 -0.58 -8.26 8.86
C LEU A 124 -1.77 -7.76 9.69
N THR A 125 -1.89 -6.45 9.88
CA THR A 125 -2.95 -5.86 10.72
C THR A 125 -4.31 -5.89 10.04
N GLY A 126 -4.33 -5.78 8.71
CA GLY A 126 -5.56 -5.64 7.93
C GLY A 126 -6.14 -4.23 7.98
N PRO A 127 -7.44 -4.07 7.62
CA PRO A 127 -8.03 -2.76 7.36
C PRO A 127 -8.33 -1.94 8.63
N GLY A 128 -8.46 -2.56 9.80
CA GLY A 128 -8.93 -1.87 11.00
C GLY A 128 -10.43 -1.53 10.98
N ALA A 129 -10.95 -1.06 12.12
CA ALA A 129 -12.39 -0.85 12.33
C ALA A 129 -12.98 0.30 11.49
N TYR A 130 -12.18 1.32 11.16
CA TYR A 130 -12.56 2.40 10.26
C TYR A 130 -12.24 2.02 8.80
N SER A 131 -13.03 1.09 8.28
CA SER A 131 -12.99 0.64 6.90
C SER A 131 -14.39 0.35 6.41
N VAL A 132 -14.60 0.37 5.09
CA VAL A 132 -15.87 -0.03 4.49
C VAL A 132 -16.19 -1.48 4.88
N SER A 133 -15.23 -2.40 4.75
CA SER A 133 -15.40 -3.80 5.18
C SER A 133 -15.67 -3.94 6.68
N GLY A 134 -15.00 -3.15 7.53
CA GLY A 134 -15.21 -3.15 8.98
C GLY A 134 -16.59 -2.64 9.38
N MET A 135 -17.12 -1.62 8.68
CA MET A 135 -18.45 -1.09 8.91
C MET A 135 -19.54 -2.11 8.53
N PHE A 136 -19.38 -2.80 7.39
CA PHE A 136 -20.29 -3.87 6.99
C PHE A 136 -20.25 -5.08 7.93
N TRP A 137 -19.08 -5.46 8.45
CA TRP A 137 -18.99 -6.54 9.43
C TRP A 137 -19.67 -6.17 10.74
N ARG A 138 -19.47 -4.94 11.24
CA ARG A 138 -20.06 -4.48 12.50
C ARG A 138 -21.60 -4.44 12.44
N ASN A 139 -22.17 -4.08 11.29
CA ASN A 139 -23.62 -4.05 11.09
C ASN A 139 -24.27 -5.43 10.89
N ARG A 140 -23.50 -6.51 10.72
CA ARG A 140 -24.05 -7.89 10.59
C ARG A 140 -24.05 -8.70 11.88
N VAL A 141 -23.37 -8.21 12.92
CA VAL A 141 -23.20 -8.91 14.20
C VAL A 141 -23.84 -8.12 15.37
N ALA A 142 -24.36 -6.92 15.09
CA ALA A 142 -25.19 -6.13 16.00
C ALA A 142 -26.66 -6.30 15.61
#